data_AF-A0A929HXY2-F1
#
_entry.id   AF-A0A929HXY2-F1
#
_cell.length_a   1.000
_cell.length_b   1.000
_cell.length_c   1.000
_cell.angle_alpha   90.00
_cell.angle_beta   90.00
_cell.angle_gamma   90.00
#
_symmetry.space_group_name_H-M   'P 1'
#
loop_
_entity.id
_entity.type
_entity.pdbx_description
1 polymer ?
#
loop_
_entity_poly.entity_id
_entity_poly.type
_entity_poly.pdbx_seq_one_letter_code
_entity_poly.pdbx_strand_id
1 'polypeptide(L)' 'MSGYSLSIILPARGNQESLNRFLEDLLKNQDDKNWELIVVDDYSQTPLSIEHYQQTRWKLFRTKNKIGAAAARNY' A
#
# COMPACT_ATOMS: atom_id res chain seq x y z
N MET A 1 -13.91 -19.64 -2.48
CA MET A 1 -13.10 -18.48 -2.89
C MET A 1 -11.98 -18.33 -1.86
N SER A 2 -10.73 -18.68 -2.18
CA SER A 2 -9.64 -18.45 -1.22
C SER A 2 -9.17 -17.00 -1.38
N GLY A 3 -9.78 -16.09 -0.62
CA GLY A 3 -9.24 -14.74 -0.43
C GLY A 3 -7.89 -14.79 0.30
N TYR A 4 -7.22 -13.65 0.41
CA TYR A 4 -6.03 -13.53 1.26
C TYR A 4 -6.41 -13.81 2.72
N SER A 5 -5.52 -14.46 3.49
CA SER A 5 -5.73 -14.71 4.92
C SER A 5 -5.32 -13.54 5.80
N LEU A 6 -4.59 -12.57 5.24
CA LEU A 6 -4.16 -11.34 5.89
C LEU A 6 -4.12 -10.20 4.86
N SER A 7 -4.70 -9.06 5.19
CA SER A 7 -4.58 -7.83 4.40
C SER A 7 -3.86 -6.77 5.24
N ILE A 8 -2.76 -6.25 4.71
CA ILE A 8 -2.00 -5.15 5.31
C ILE A 8 -2.47 -3.86 4.65
N ILE A 9 -3.07 -2.95 5.42
CA ILE A 9 -3.51 -1.65 4.92
C ILE A 9 -2.51 -0.59 5.38
N LEU A 10 -1.89 0.11 4.43
CA LEU A 10 -0.91 1.16 4.66
C LEU A 10 -1.47 2.51 4.20
N PRO A 11 -2.07 3.31 5.11
CA PRO A 11 -2.32 4.71 4.85
C PRO A 11 -1.00 5.45 4.59
N ALA A 12 -0.90 6.12 3.45
CA ALA A 12 0.28 6.87 3.06
C ALA A 12 -0.11 8.23 2.50
N ARG A 13 0.75 9.24 2.71
CA ARG A 13 0.55 10.57 2.15
C ARG A 13 1.89 11.25 1.91
N GLY A 14 2.17 11.52 0.64
CA GLY A 14 3.43 12.05 0.16
C GLY A 14 4.60 11.10 0.41
N ASN A 15 5.78 11.54 0.00
CA ASN A 15 7.05 10.86 0.28
C ASN A 15 7.19 9.45 -0.33
N GLN A 16 7.33 9.41 -1.66
CA GLN A 16 7.59 8.19 -2.44
C GLN A 16 8.84 7.44 -1.95
N GLU A 17 9.88 8.14 -1.51
CA GLU A 17 11.12 7.53 -1.03
C GLU A 17 10.89 6.67 0.22
N SER A 18 10.10 7.16 1.18
CA SER A 18 9.78 6.39 2.38
C SER A 18 8.88 5.20 2.08
N LEU A 19 7.95 5.35 1.12
CA LEU A 19 7.17 4.22 0.61
C LEU A 19 8.10 3.18 -0.02
N ASN A 20 9.02 3.59 -0.90
CA ASN A 20 9.95 2.69 -1.56
C ASN A 20 10.80 1.91 -0.56
N ARG A 21 11.35 2.59 0.45
CA ARG A 21 12.12 1.93 1.51
C ARG A 21 11.30 0.86 2.23
N PHE A 22 10.05 1.19 2.61
CA PHE A 22 9.16 0.21 3.23
C PHE A 22 8.88 -0.99 2.32
N LEU A 23 8.60 -0.76 1.03
CA LEU A 23 8.28 -1.82 0.07
C LEU A 23 9.50 -2.71 -0.22
N GLU A 24 10.69 -2.13 -0.31
CA GLU A 24 11.94 -2.88 -0.47
C GLU A 24 12.21 -3.78 0.73
N ASP A 25 12.02 -3.27 1.95
CA ASP A 25 12.19 -4.06 3.17
C ASP A 25 11.12 -5.16 3.28
N LEU A 26 9.89 -4.87 2.87
CA LEU A 26 8.80 -5.85 2.83
C LEU A 26 9.07 -6.98 1.82
N LEU A 27 9.66 -6.66 0.66
CA LEU A 27 10.07 -7.66 -0.34
C LEU A 27 11.21 -8.54 0.15
N LYS A 28 12.20 -7.97 0.82
CA LYS A 28 13.34 -8.74 1.38
C LYS A 28 12.91 -9.72 2.46
N ASN A 29 11.82 -9.42 3.17
CA ASN A 29 11.31 -10.20 4.30
C ASN A 29 9.96 -10.87 3.98
N GLN A 30 9.67 -11.09 2.69
CA GLN A 30 8.39 -11.65 2.27
C GLN A 30 8.29 -13.13 2.66
N ASP A 31 7.35 -13.47 3.54
CA ASP A 31 6.93 -14.85 3.73
C ASP A 31 6.02 -15.28 2.57
N ASP A 32 6.10 -16.55 2.16
CA ASP A 32 5.25 -17.18 1.14
C ASP A 32 3.77 -17.36 1.56
N LYS A 33 3.36 -16.65 2.62
CA LYS A 33 2.00 -16.66 3.15
C LYS A 33 1.02 -15.98 2.19
N ASN A 34 -0.23 -16.39 2.27
CA ASN A 34 -1.33 -15.85 1.48
C ASN A 34 -1.80 -14.48 2.02
N TRP A 35 -1.08 -13.40 1.73
CA TRP A 35 -1.43 -12.04 2.18
C TRP A 35 -1.38 -11.02 1.04
N GLU A 36 -2.02 -9.87 1.23
CA GLU A 36 -1.99 -8.71 0.32
C GLU A 36 -1.56 -7.42 0.99
N LEU A 37 -0.99 -6.52 0.20
CA LEU A 37 -0.73 -5.14 0.59
C LEU A 37 -1.73 -4.21 -0.08
N ILE A 38 -2.31 -3.30 0.69
CA ILE A 38 -3.18 -2.25 0.20
C ILE A 38 -2.58 -0.91 0.64
N VAL A 39 -1.95 -0.20 -0.28
CA VAL A 39 -1.48 1.18 -0.06
C VAL A 39 -2.63 2.13 -0.34
N VAL A 40 -2.92 3.02 0.59
CA VAL A 40 -3.97 4.04 0.44
C VAL A 40 -3.30 5.41 0.40
N ASP A 41 -3.13 5.96 -0.80
CA ASP A 41 -2.65 7.32 -1.05
C ASP A 41 -3.73 8.33 -0.65
N ASP A 42 -3.59 8.89 0.55
CA ASP A 42 -4.49 9.91 1.12
C ASP A 42 -4.21 11.30 0.55
N TYR A 43 -4.54 11.45 -0.74
CA TYR A 43 -4.53 12.71 -1.47
C TYR A 43 -3.16 13.39 -1.47
N SER A 44 -2.12 12.65 -1.87
CA SER A 44 -0.77 13.20 -2.09
C SER A 44 -0.75 14.19 -3.24
N GLN A 45 -0.01 15.29 -3.07
CA GLN A 45 0.18 16.31 -4.12
C GLN A 45 0.75 15.68 -5.39
N THR A 46 1.83 14.91 -5.25
CA THR A 46 2.33 13.99 -6.26
C THR A 46 1.80 12.59 -5.96
N PRO A 47 1.14 11.90 -6.91
CA PRO A 47 0.67 10.54 -6.70
C PRO A 47 1.78 9.57 -6.33
N LEU A 48 1.48 8.69 -5.38
CA LEU A 48 2.34 7.57 -5.06
C LEU A 48 2.19 6.49 -6.14
N SER A 49 3.28 5.76 -6.39
CA SER A 49 3.30 4.62 -7.31
C SER A 49 3.94 3.41 -6.65
N ILE A 50 3.47 2.22 -7.02
CA ILE A 50 4.04 0.92 -6.65
C ILE A 50 4.34 0.04 -7.87
N GLU A 51 4.12 0.55 -9.08
CA GLU A 51 4.10 -0.25 -10.31
C GLU A 51 5.46 -0.90 -10.62
N HIS A 52 6.56 -0.25 -10.22
CA HIS A 52 7.91 -0.75 -10.41
C HIS A 52 8.16 -2.14 -9.77
N TYR A 53 7.45 -2.48 -8.69
CA TYR A 53 7.67 -3.72 -7.96
C TYR A 53 6.99 -4.95 -8.59
N GLN A 54 6.11 -4.76 -9.58
CA GLN A 54 5.42 -5.82 -10.33
C GLN A 54 4.72 -6.89 -9.44
N GLN A 55 4.27 -6.49 -8.23
CA GLN A 55 3.63 -7.39 -7.28
C GLN A 55 2.13 -7.51 -7.53
N THR A 56 1.66 -8.70 -7.93
CA THR A 56 0.23 -8.95 -8.21
C THR A 56 -0.67 -8.90 -6.97
N ARG A 57 -0.08 -9.08 -5.78
CA ARG A 57 -0.77 -9.06 -4.47
C ARG A 57 -0.78 -7.67 -3.84
N TRP A 58 -0.21 -6.66 -4.50
CA TRP A 58 -0.14 -5.30 -3.97
C TRP A 58 -1.07 -4.39 -4.76
N LYS A 59 -1.83 -3.58 -4.04
CA LYS A 59 -2.82 -2.66 -4.59
C LYS A 59 -2.54 -1.26 -4.10
N LEU A 60 -2.79 -0.27 -4.95
CA LEU A 60 -2.74 1.14 -4.58
C LEU A 60 -4.09 1.77 -4.88
N PHE A 61 -4.72 2.34 -3.84
CA PHE A 61 -5.91 3.15 -3.96
C PHE A 61 -5.57 4.60 -3.65
N ARG A 62 -6.06 5.52 -4.47
CA ARG A 62 -5.91 6.95 -4.23
C ARG A 62 -7.24 7.56 -3.85
N THR A 63 -7.26 8.32 -2.76
CA THR A 63 -8.43 9.06 -2.33
C THR A 63 -8.61 10.34 -3.16
N LYS A 64 -9.86 10.77 -3.37
CA LYS A 64 -10.16 11.99 -4.15
C LYS A 64 -9.95 13.28 -3.35
N ASN A 65 -9.88 13.18 -2.03
CA ASN A 65 -9.72 14.26 -1.06
C ASN A 65 -8.98 13.74 0.18
N LYS A 66 -8.40 14.65 0.97
CA LYS A 66 -7.78 14.29 2.25
C LYS A 66 -8.84 13.76 3.23
N ILE A 67 -8.73 12.51 3.64
CA ILE A 67 -9.61 11.84 4.61
C ILE A 67 -8.89 11.47 5.92
N GLY A 68 -7.55 11.52 5.93
CA GLY A 68 -6.74 11.19 7.09
C GLY A 68 -6.54 9.68 7.30
N ALA A 69 -5.52 9.33 8.07
CA ALA A 69 -5.06 7.95 8.25
C ALA A 69 -6.13 7.01 8.82
N ALA A 70 -6.96 7.49 9.76
CA ALA A 70 -8.00 6.69 10.39
C ALA A 70 -9.08 6.24 9.40
N ALA A 71 -9.49 7.13 8.49
CA ALA A 71 -10.45 6.80 7.45
C ALA A 71 -9.81 5.97 6.33
N ALA A 72 -8.58 6.32 5.93
CA ALA A 72 -7.82 5.59 4.92
C ALA A 72 -7.56 4.11 5.31
N ARG A 73 -7.45 3.80 6.61
CA ARG A 73 -7.32 2.42 7.11
C ARG A 73 -8.56 1.54 6.83
N ASN A 74 -9.73 2.12 6.56
CA ASN A 74 -10.97 1.37 6.36
C ASN A 74 -11.30 1.12 4.87
N TYR A 75 -10.30 1.22 3.99
CA TYR A 75 -10.41 0.92 2.55
C TYR A 75 -10.31 -0.57 2.24
#